data_AF-A0A917T8P4-F1
#
_entry.id   AF-A0A917T8P4-F1
#
_cell.length_a   1.000
_cell.length_b   1.000
_cell.length_c   1.000
_cell.angle_alpha   90.00
_cell.angle_beta   90.00
_cell.angle_gamma   90.00
#
_symmetry.space_group_name_H-M   'P 1'
#
loop_
_entity.id
_entity.type
_entity.pdbx_description
1 polymer ?
#
loop_
_entity_poly.entity_id
_entity_poly.type
_entity_poly.pdbx_seq_one_letter_code
_entity_poly.pdbx_strand_id
1 'polypeptide(L)' 'MACPICGERTEAAYRPFCSRRCADRDLARWFNGSYAVPSTDPEDVEKALEETERHLSEGGSSEGSKGPFGHH' A
#
# COMPACT_ATOMS: atom_id res chain seq x y z
N MET A 1 21.76 2.82 -14.06
CA MET A 1 20.49 2.09 -13.93
C MET A 1 19.35 3.11 -13.87
N ALA A 2 18.12 2.70 -14.20
CA ALA A 2 16.94 3.54 -14.03
C ALA A 2 16.34 3.34 -12.63
N CYS A 3 15.80 4.41 -12.04
CA CYS A 3 15.11 4.38 -10.76
C CYS A 3 13.82 3.53 -10.90
N PRO A 4 13.58 2.53 -10.05
CA PRO A 4 12.39 1.67 -10.16
C PRO A 4 11.08 2.40 -9.80
N ILE A 5 11.17 3.59 -9.22
CA ILE A 5 10.00 4.36 -8.76
C ILE A 5 9.55 5.41 -9.79
N CYS A 6 10.47 6.00 -10.54
CA CYS A 6 10.15 7.06 -11.51
C CYS A 6 10.85 6.94 -12.87
N GLY A 7 11.78 5.99 -13.07
CA GLY A 7 12.49 5.76 -14.33
C GLY A 7 13.69 6.67 -14.59
N GLU A 8 13.94 7.69 -13.76
CA GLU A 8 15.08 8.61 -13.91
C GLU A 8 16.44 7.93 -13.64
N ARG A 9 17.54 8.59 -14.03
CA ARG A 9 18.89 8.09 -13.72
C ARG A 9 19.09 7.99 -12.20
N THR A 10 19.64 6.87 -11.76
CA THR A 10 19.98 6.65 -10.34
C THR A 10 21.15 7.52 -9.90
N GLU A 11 21.08 8.04 -8.68
CA GLU A 11 22.14 8.79 -8.03
C GLU A 11 22.96 7.88 -7.12
N ALA A 12 24.29 8.07 -7.07
CA ALA A 12 25.18 7.16 -6.36
C ALA A 12 24.84 7.00 -4.87
N ALA A 13 24.47 8.11 -4.21
CA ALA A 13 24.10 8.13 -2.80
C ALA A 13 22.75 7.44 -2.49
N TYR A 14 21.90 7.27 -3.51
CA TYR A 14 20.54 6.78 -3.35
C TYR A 14 20.26 5.49 -4.11
N ARG A 15 21.26 4.84 -4.71
CA ARG A 15 21.05 3.61 -5.50
C ARG A 15 20.28 2.57 -4.66
N PRO A 16 19.24 1.92 -5.23
CA PRO A 16 18.85 1.90 -6.65
C PRO A 16 17.93 3.04 -7.10
N PHE A 17 17.75 4.10 -6.32
CA PHE A 17 16.86 5.23 -6.59
C PHE A 17 17.58 6.48 -7.13
N CYS A 18 16.82 7.45 -7.60
CA CYS A 18 17.34 8.77 -8.00
C CYS A 18 17.42 9.78 -6.83
N SER A 19 16.70 9.55 -5.72
CA SER A 19 16.62 10.50 -4.60
C SER A 19 16.06 9.84 -3.34
N ARG A 20 16.24 10.50 -2.17
CA ARG A 20 15.59 10.13 -0.91
C ARG A 20 14.08 10.00 -1.05
N ARG A 21 13.44 10.93 -1.76
CA ARG A 21 11.99 10.92 -1.99
C ARG A 21 11.52 9.63 -2.67
N CYS A 22 12.27 9.11 -3.63
CA CYS A 22 11.92 7.84 -4.28
C CYS A 22 12.13 6.63 -3.35
N ALA A 23 13.17 6.64 -2.51
CA ALA A 23 13.35 5.61 -1.49
C ALA A 23 12.19 5.60 -0.47
N ASP A 24 11.77 6.78 0.02
CA ASP A 24 10.66 6.90 0.97
C ASP A 24 9.32 6.43 0.36
N ARG A 25 9.09 6.70 -0.93
CA ARG A 25 7.90 6.19 -1.66
C ARG A 25 7.92 4.67 -1.80
N ASP A 26 9.08 4.08 -2.05
CA ASP A 26 9.22 2.63 -2.08
C ASP A 26 8.90 2.02 -0.71
N LEU A 27 9.44 2.60 0.35
CA LEU A 27 9.17 2.18 1.73
C LEU A 27 7.67 2.30 2.07
N ALA A 28 7.00 3.37 1.65
CA ALA A 28 5.56 3.50 1.84
C ALA A 28 4.77 2.38 1.13
N ARG A 29 5.19 1.97 -0.07
CA ARG A 29 4.60 0.83 -0.81
C ARG A 29 4.77 -0.50 -0.07
N TRP A 30 5.87 -0.68 0.65
CA TRP A 30 6.04 -1.83 1.54
C TRP A 30 5.03 -1.80 2.68
N PHE A 31 4.93 -0.68 3.40
CA PHE A 31 4.05 -0.58 4.57
C PHE A 31 2.55 -0.65 4.23
N ASN A 32 2.15 -0.14 3.07
CA ASN A 32 0.75 -0.17 2.66
C ASN A 32 0.35 -1.48 1.94
N GLY A 33 1.26 -2.45 1.83
CA GLY A 33 0.97 -3.73 1.19
C GLY A 33 0.86 -3.68 -0.34
N SER A 34 1.32 -2.61 -1.01
CA SER A 34 1.33 -2.58 -2.49
C SER A 34 2.17 -3.69 -3.12
N TYR A 35 3.12 -4.24 -2.36
CA TYR A 35 3.93 -5.39 -2.77
C TYR A 35 3.39 -6.74 -2.25
N ALA A 36 2.22 -6.76 -1.62
CA ALA A 36 1.58 -8.00 -1.20
C ALA A 36 1.14 -8.81 -2.43
N VAL A 37 1.33 -10.12 -2.36
CA VAL A 37 0.86 -11.07 -3.37
C VAL A 37 -0.29 -11.87 -2.75
N PRO A 38 -1.48 -11.91 -3.38
CA PRO A 38 -2.59 -12.72 -2.89
C PRO A 38 -2.21 -14.21 -2.79
N SER A 39 -2.71 -14.91 -1.76
CA SER A 39 -2.60 -16.37 -1.71
C SER A 39 -3.42 -17.00 -2.84
N THR A 40 -2.95 -18.15 -3.32
CA THR A 40 -3.67 -18.99 -4.29
C THR A 40 -4.19 -20.27 -3.64
N ASP A 41 -3.90 -20.48 -2.36
CA ASP A 41 -4.44 -21.60 -1.60
C ASP A 41 -5.92 -21.32 -1.27
N PRO A 42 -6.85 -22.21 -1.65
CA PRO A 42 -8.26 -22.02 -1.35
C PRO A 42 -8.56 -21.89 0.14
N GLU A 43 -7.82 -22.56 1.02
CA GLU A 43 -8.04 -22.49 2.48
C GLU A 43 -7.68 -21.11 3.04
N ASP A 44 -6.58 -20.50 2.56
CA ASP A 44 -6.19 -19.14 2.94
C ASP A 44 -7.21 -18.11 2.49
N VAL A 45 -7.77 -18.28 1.29
CA VAL A 45 -8.77 -17.37 0.72
C VAL A 45 -10.08 -17.46 1.52
N GLU A 46 -10.55 -18.67 1.82
CA GLU A 46 -11.75 -18.89 2.63
C GLU A 46 -11.59 -18.23 4.02
N LYS A 47 -10.47 -18.47 4.68
CA LYS A 47 -10.16 -17.86 5.98
C LYS A 47 -10.13 -16.34 5.94
N ALA A 48 -9.55 -15.73 4.90
CA ALA A 48 -9.49 -14.28 4.76
C ALA A 48 -10.88 -13.65 4.57
N LEU A 49 -11.78 -14.34 3.87
CA LEU A 49 -13.17 -13.91 3.70
C LEU A 49 -13.93 -13.99 5.02
N GLU A 50 -13.84 -15.11 5.74
CA GLU A 50 -14.46 -15.28 7.06
C GLU A 50 -13.99 -14.21 8.06
N GLU A 51 -12.69 -13.89 8.09
CA GLU A 51 -12.13 -12.86 8.94
C GLU A 51 -12.66 -11.46 8.57
N THR A 52 -12.83 -11.19 7.28
CA THR A 52 -13.42 -9.93 6.80
C THR A 52 -14.89 -9.83 7.20
N GLU A 53 -15.67 -10.90 7.04
CA GLU A 53 -17.08 -10.96 7.46
C GLU A 53 -17.22 -10.77 8.97
N ARG A 54 -16.34 -11.38 9.76
CA ARG A 54 -16.27 -11.18 11.21
C ARG A 54 -16.04 -9.71 11.55
N HIS A 55 -15.02 -9.07 10.98
CA HIS A 55 -14.73 -7.65 11.20
C HIS A 55 -15.90 -6.73 10.82
N LEU A 56 -16.62 -7.04 9.74
CA LEU A 56 -17.79 -6.28 9.32
C LEU A 56 -18.99 -6.48 10.26
N SER A 57 -19.16 -7.67 10.81
CA SER A 57 -20.24 -7.99 11.76
C SER A 57 -20.02 -7.40 13.15
N GLU A 58 -18.76 -7.24 13.58
CA GLU A 58 -18.36 -6.73 14.90
C GLU A 58 -18.22 -5.19 14.94
N GLY A 59 -18.10 -4.54 13.78
CA GLY A 59 -17.67 -3.14 13.64
C GLY A 59 -18.71 -2.14 13.10
N GLY A 60 -20.01 -2.39 13.26
CA GLY A 60 -21.07 -1.46 12.88
C GLY A 60 -21.16 -0.20 13.77
N SER A 61 -20.11 0.62 13.88
CA SER A 61 -20.20 2.00 14.38
C SER A 61 -19.03 2.88 13.92
N SER A 62 -19.38 3.77 12.99
CA SER A 62 -18.75 5.05 12.64
C SER A 62 -17.28 5.05 12.21
N GLU A 63 -17.06 5.30 10.92
CA GLU A 63 -16.20 6.42 10.50
C GLU A 63 -16.74 7.04 9.22
N GLY A 64 -17.19 8.28 9.35
CA GLY A 64 -17.83 9.05 8.29
C GLY A 64 -16.84 9.42 7.18
N SER A 65 -17.00 8.79 6.02
CA SER A 65 -16.48 9.32 4.76
C SER A 65 -17.31 10.53 4.33
N LYS A 66 -16.92 11.72 4.80
CA LYS A 66 -17.20 13.02 4.14
C LYS A 66 -16.10 14.01 4.54
N GLY A 67 -14.96 13.91 3.87
CA GLY A 67 -13.95 14.96 3.91
C GLY A 67 -14.47 16.24 3.23
N PRO A 68 -14.24 17.44 3.79
CA PRO A 68 -14.60 18.69 3.15
C PRO A 68 -13.40 19.19 2.34
N PHE A 69 -13.27 18.79 1.08
CA PHE A 69 -12.40 19.51 0.14
C PHE A 69 -13.23 20.53 -0.63
N GLY A 70 -13.39 21.71 -0.02
CA GLY A 70 -13.63 22.94 -0.74
C GLY A 70 -12.29 23.45 -1.28
N HIS A 71 -12.23 23.70 -2.58
CA HIS A 71 -11.10 24.35 -3.23
C HIS A 71 -10.89 25.77 -2.69
N HIS A 72 -9.66 26.09 -2.27
CA HIS A 72 -8.98 27.35 -2.60
C HIS A 72 -7.48 27.28 -2.30
#